data_AF-A0A2S4Q0C6-F1
#
_entry.id   AF-A0A2S4Q0C6-F1
#
_cell.length_a   1.000
_cell.length_b   1.000
_cell.length_c   1.000
_cell.angle_alpha   90.00
_cell.angle_beta   90.00
_cell.angle_gamma   90.00
#
_symmetry.space_group_name_H-M   'P 1'
#
loop_
_entity.id
_entity.type
_entity.pdbx_description
1 polymer ?
#
loop_
_entity_poly.entity_id
_entity_poly.type
_entity_poly.pdbx_seq_one_letter_code
_entity_poly.pdbx_strand_id
1 'polypeptide(L)'
;MRPKYVLRNLSKKALETKKREKDQLSKRHFISTKTKLCKSSSSFSLTSKLVEEPSAQIGENLISQSSRKLESERIHIIGMGPTGQYLAHNISQLDHAPPITLLMHRPFMIQDWYNEGAAIRILRNNKILTQTGFDVEPSMSFSKPSPFKRNHRNGHVGDVEPTKEPSNNVIDSLIVATACSVTIPALEPIQHRIKPTTTICIIAKGMGIVYKLNKLFFTDVKMRPTYVLGNLSHQLEPTENLFTHIDRGPAELYCSKLPRHYVSMLDSGAIVERTDFSWPPEAKHLVGTLLRVPELNTETLGHKDFHMRQLYNLAICAVIESLAVTFDCANGQLLYNHGVSNLMRSILEEISLIISSLPELRNIKGVEAVFSPESLEKTIIGHLHRSKVMVSPMLVDLRAGKRTAVDFYTGYFIERANMLEIPCPVNQMMYNLFTNLILIDTLSPIDQIKLQTCVCRQNLTMNNKMDDDELAQAGNRNSGQDDSEVQYYPIRSYLYIFYLKKLFLNKFYFYFFEKYRNRNEQEIRNSILAQILEPEAADRLGRVRLVKETRAQEIENRLITLAQSGQLRSKVTEQQLKELLGAVAETKEHEKIVISRRKGQWPDEIDDLEEFM
;
A
#
# COMPACT_ATOMS: atom_id res chain seq x y z
N MET A 1 -23.81 24.77 -58.39
CA MET A 1 -22.63 24.24 -57.68
C MET A 1 -23.05 23.76 -56.28
N ARG A 2 -22.47 22.64 -55.83
CA ARG A 2 -22.92 21.73 -54.77
C ARG A 2 -22.82 22.32 -53.34
N PRO A 3 -23.79 22.03 -52.44
CA PRO A 3 -23.61 22.20 -51.00
C PRO A 3 -22.89 20.97 -50.43
N LYS A 4 -21.67 21.14 -49.91
CA LYS A 4 -20.82 20.05 -49.38
C LYS A 4 -20.69 20.02 -47.85
N TYR A 5 -21.43 20.83 -47.10
CA TYR A 5 -21.13 21.02 -45.67
C TYR A 5 -22.16 20.52 -44.64
N VAL A 6 -23.28 19.90 -45.04
CA VAL A 6 -24.29 19.42 -44.06
C VAL A 6 -24.27 17.89 -43.83
N LEU A 7 -23.65 17.10 -44.72
CA LEU A 7 -23.67 15.62 -44.62
C LEU A 7 -22.61 15.00 -43.69
N ARG A 8 -21.57 15.74 -43.27
CA ARG A 8 -20.48 15.18 -42.44
C ARG A 8 -20.83 15.05 -40.95
N ASN A 9 -21.76 15.86 -40.44
CA ASN A 9 -22.13 15.83 -39.01
C ASN A 9 -23.23 14.81 -38.69
N LEU A 10 -24.08 14.47 -39.67
CA LEU A 10 -25.08 13.41 -39.53
C LEU A 10 -24.44 12.01 -39.60
N SER A 11 -23.38 11.84 -40.39
CA SER A 11 -22.63 10.58 -40.50
C SER A 11 -21.89 10.21 -39.20
N LYS A 12 -21.30 11.18 -38.50
CA LYS A 12 -20.60 10.91 -37.22
C LYS A 12 -21.55 10.53 -36.09
N LYS A 13 -22.71 11.22 -35.97
CA LYS A 13 -23.75 10.86 -35.00
C LYS A 13 -24.35 9.47 -35.27
N ALA A 14 -24.56 9.11 -36.54
CA ALA A 14 -25.03 7.78 -36.92
C ALA A 14 -23.99 6.66 -36.69
N LEU A 15 -22.70 6.98 -36.77
CA LEU A 15 -21.62 6.04 -36.48
C LEU A 15 -21.45 5.83 -34.97
N GLU A 16 -21.65 6.86 -34.15
CA GLU A 16 -21.61 6.77 -32.68
C GLU A 16 -22.82 6.02 -32.11
N THR A 17 -24.01 6.16 -32.69
CA THR A 17 -25.19 5.36 -32.28
C THR A 17 -25.04 3.89 -32.65
N LYS A 18 -24.54 3.57 -33.85
CA LYS A 18 -24.21 2.18 -34.22
C LYS A 18 -23.11 1.56 -33.36
N LYS A 19 -22.12 2.34 -32.92
CA LYS A 19 -21.07 1.87 -32.01
C LYS A 19 -21.62 1.59 -30.61
N ARG A 20 -22.54 2.43 -30.11
CA ARG A 20 -23.26 2.21 -28.84
C ARG A 20 -24.20 1.00 -28.88
N GLU A 21 -24.88 0.75 -30.00
CA GLU A 21 -25.71 -0.45 -30.17
C GLU A 21 -24.87 -1.73 -30.25
N LYS A 22 -23.71 -1.70 -30.92
CA LYS A 22 -22.78 -2.84 -30.99
C LYS A 22 -22.12 -3.16 -29.63
N ASP A 23 -21.85 -2.13 -28.82
CA ASP A 23 -21.36 -2.29 -27.44
C ASP A 23 -22.46 -2.80 -26.49
N GLN A 24 -23.73 -2.42 -26.71
CA GLN A 24 -24.87 -2.97 -25.95
C GLN A 24 -25.21 -4.42 -26.33
N LEU A 25 -25.08 -4.79 -27.61
CA LEU A 25 -25.22 -6.18 -28.07
C LEU A 25 -24.07 -7.08 -27.55
N SER A 26 -22.85 -6.56 -27.51
CA SER A 26 -21.70 -7.27 -26.92
C SER A 26 -21.85 -7.44 -25.40
N LYS A 27 -22.39 -6.44 -24.69
CA LYS A 27 -22.75 -6.55 -23.27
C LYS A 27 -23.89 -7.55 -23.01
N ARG A 28 -24.90 -7.63 -23.90
CA ARG A 28 -25.98 -8.64 -23.80
C ARG A 28 -25.47 -10.07 -24.07
N HIS A 29 -24.52 -10.25 -24.99
CA HIS A 29 -23.87 -11.55 -25.20
C HIS A 29 -23.01 -11.96 -23.99
N PHE A 30 -22.37 -11.01 -23.31
CA PHE A 30 -21.55 -11.29 -22.10
C PHE A 30 -22.38 -11.61 -20.85
N ILE A 31 -23.61 -11.11 -20.75
CA ILE A 31 -24.55 -11.44 -19.66
C ILE A 31 -25.21 -12.81 -19.88
N SER A 32 -25.39 -13.22 -21.15
CA SER A 32 -25.94 -14.54 -21.53
C SER A 32 -24.97 -15.71 -21.28
N THR A 33 -23.66 -15.48 -21.37
CA THR A 33 -22.65 -16.51 -21.07
C THR A 33 -22.43 -16.72 -19.58
N LYS A 34 -22.60 -15.69 -18.74
CA LYS A 34 -22.56 -15.82 -17.27
C LYS A 34 -23.76 -16.59 -16.70
N THR A 35 -24.91 -16.54 -17.37
CA THR A 35 -26.13 -17.27 -16.96
C THR A 35 -26.17 -18.73 -17.46
N LYS A 36 -25.25 -19.14 -18.34
CA LYS A 36 -25.11 -20.53 -18.83
C LYS A 36 -24.11 -21.39 -18.05
N LEU A 37 -23.26 -20.81 -17.17
CA LEU A 37 -22.39 -21.59 -16.28
C LEU A 37 -23.00 -21.92 -14.91
N CYS A 38 -24.17 -21.37 -14.56
CA CYS A 38 -24.88 -21.67 -13.30
C CYS A 38 -26.09 -22.61 -13.47
N LYS A 39 -26.25 -23.26 -14.63
CA LYS A 39 -27.34 -24.23 -14.89
C LYS A 39 -26.78 -25.61 -15.24
N SER A 40 -26.07 -26.23 -14.32
CA SER A 40 -25.80 -27.67 -14.35
C SER A 40 -25.49 -28.20 -12.94
N SER A 41 -26.48 -28.19 -12.07
CA SER A 41 -26.64 -29.18 -11.00
C SER A 41 -28.11 -29.19 -10.60
N SER A 42 -28.78 -30.15 -11.23
CA SER A 42 -30.15 -30.62 -11.13
C SER A 42 -30.94 -30.35 -9.84
N SER A 43 -32.13 -29.82 -10.06
CA SER A 43 -33.37 -30.08 -9.32
C SER A 43 -33.65 -31.57 -9.14
N PHE A 44 -33.95 -31.99 -7.91
CA PHE A 44 -34.77 -33.17 -7.64
C PHE A 44 -35.76 -32.80 -6.53
N SER A 45 -37.02 -32.61 -6.93
CA SER A 45 -38.18 -32.70 -6.05
C SER A 45 -38.82 -34.06 -6.27
N LEU A 46 -39.22 -34.76 -5.21
CA LEU A 46 -40.37 -35.69 -5.19
C LEU A 46 -40.58 -36.25 -3.77
N THR A 47 -41.69 -35.81 -3.18
CA THR A 47 -42.73 -36.60 -2.50
C THR A 47 -42.31 -37.75 -1.57
N SER A 48 -42.63 -37.58 -0.29
CA SER A 48 -42.70 -38.62 0.73
C SER A 48 -43.75 -39.69 0.40
N LYS A 49 -43.34 -40.96 0.33
CA LYS A 49 -44.19 -42.13 0.55
C LYS A 49 -43.60 -42.97 1.68
N LEU A 50 -44.47 -43.30 2.63
CA LEU A 50 -44.28 -44.16 3.79
C LEU A 50 -43.92 -45.59 3.36
N VAL A 51 -42.89 -46.17 4.00
CA VAL A 51 -42.75 -47.61 4.27
C VAL A 51 -41.95 -47.76 5.58
N GLU A 52 -42.62 -48.24 6.63
CA GLU A 52 -42.10 -48.86 7.87
C GLU A 52 -41.27 -50.12 7.49
N GLU A 53 -40.15 -50.54 8.10
CA GLU A 53 -39.76 -50.80 9.50
C GLU A 53 -38.33 -51.46 9.44
N PRO A 54 -37.70 -52.03 10.48
CA PRO A 54 -37.30 -51.52 11.80
C PRO A 54 -35.76 -51.64 12.01
N SER A 55 -35.15 -50.86 12.90
CA SER A 55 -33.97 -51.34 13.67
C SER A 55 -33.61 -50.46 14.87
N ALA A 56 -33.71 -51.10 16.03
CA ALA A 56 -32.83 -51.00 17.20
C ALA A 56 -32.65 -49.62 17.86
N GLN A 57 -33.42 -49.44 18.92
CA GLN A 57 -33.17 -48.53 20.03
C GLN A 57 -31.77 -48.75 20.62
N ILE A 58 -30.85 -47.79 20.45
CA ILE A 58 -29.73 -47.57 21.36
C ILE A 58 -29.54 -46.05 21.51
N GLY A 59 -29.92 -45.51 22.67
CA GLY A 59 -29.36 -44.27 23.21
C GLY A 59 -29.95 -42.93 22.74
N GLU A 60 -31.25 -42.73 22.92
CA GLU A 60 -31.81 -41.37 23.03
C GLU A 60 -31.28 -40.73 24.32
N ASN A 61 -30.15 -40.02 24.23
CA ASN A 61 -29.70 -38.98 25.17
C ASN A 61 -28.36 -38.42 24.67
N LEU A 62 -28.37 -37.54 23.65
CA LEU A 62 -27.25 -36.59 23.36
C LEU A 62 -27.50 -35.60 22.20
N ILE A 63 -28.72 -35.50 21.64
CA ILE A 63 -29.05 -34.47 20.64
C ILE A 63 -30.09 -33.49 21.21
N SER A 64 -29.68 -32.78 22.25
CA SER A 64 -30.26 -31.48 22.59
C SER A 64 -29.18 -30.42 22.34
N GLN A 65 -28.87 -30.15 21.07
CA GLN A 65 -28.20 -28.90 20.72
C GLN A 65 -29.20 -27.77 20.95
N SER A 66 -29.28 -27.33 22.20
CA SER A 66 -29.86 -26.05 22.57
C SER A 66 -29.35 -24.98 21.60
N SER A 67 -30.26 -24.33 20.90
CA SER A 67 -30.01 -23.06 20.24
C SER A 67 -29.33 -22.12 21.24
N ARG A 68 -28.02 -21.91 21.10
CA ARG A 68 -27.31 -20.92 21.93
C ARG A 68 -27.94 -19.56 21.67
N LYS A 69 -28.70 -19.06 22.66
CA LYS A 69 -29.29 -17.72 22.64
C LYS A 69 -28.15 -16.70 22.64
N LEU A 70 -28.33 -15.62 21.88
CA LEU A 70 -27.40 -14.51 21.86
C LEU A 70 -27.38 -13.83 23.23
N GLU A 71 -26.20 -13.63 23.83
CA GLU A 71 -26.08 -12.98 25.15
C GLU A 71 -26.35 -11.47 25.08
N SER A 72 -25.98 -10.82 23.96
CA SER A 72 -26.24 -9.41 23.69
C SER A 72 -26.32 -9.14 22.19
N GLU A 73 -27.29 -8.33 21.77
CA GLU A 73 -27.42 -7.83 20.39
C GLU A 73 -26.57 -6.57 20.14
N ARG A 74 -25.88 -6.04 21.17
CA ARG A 74 -25.15 -4.77 21.08
C ARG A 74 -23.92 -4.87 20.16
N ILE A 75 -23.79 -3.90 19.25
CA ILE A 75 -22.65 -3.77 18.35
C ILE A 75 -21.75 -2.62 18.82
N HIS A 76 -20.48 -2.92 19.08
CA HIS A 76 -19.48 -1.91 19.40
C HIS A 76 -18.70 -1.56 18.13
N ILE A 77 -18.45 -0.27 17.89
CA ILE A 77 -17.70 0.20 16.73
C ILE A 77 -16.48 0.98 17.23
N ILE A 78 -15.30 0.59 16.79
CA ILE A 78 -14.05 1.31 17.01
C ILE A 78 -13.52 1.89 15.69
N GLY A 79 -13.16 3.16 15.74
CA GLY A 79 -12.66 3.92 14.59
C GLY A 79 -13.69 4.91 14.05
N MET A 80 -13.62 6.15 14.53
CA MET A 80 -14.50 7.25 14.10
C MET A 80 -14.05 7.92 12.81
N GLY A 81 -13.41 7.17 11.90
CA GLY A 81 -13.11 7.65 10.55
C GLY A 81 -14.36 7.58 9.65
N PRO A 82 -14.26 8.01 8.37
CA PRO A 82 -15.39 7.99 7.44
C PRO A 82 -16.05 6.60 7.33
N THR A 83 -15.27 5.53 7.24
CA THR A 83 -15.75 4.15 7.15
C THR A 83 -16.57 3.74 8.39
N GLY A 84 -16.06 4.00 9.59
CA GLY A 84 -16.76 3.61 10.83
C GLY A 84 -18.02 4.42 11.08
N GLN A 85 -17.98 5.72 10.81
CA GLN A 85 -19.16 6.58 10.88
C GLN A 85 -20.23 6.17 9.87
N TYR A 86 -19.83 5.83 8.64
CA TYR A 86 -20.73 5.34 7.61
C TYR A 86 -21.42 4.04 8.02
N LEU A 87 -20.68 3.09 8.59
CA LEU A 87 -21.25 1.83 9.08
C LEU A 87 -22.24 2.07 10.22
N ALA A 88 -21.86 2.89 11.21
CA ALA A 88 -22.73 3.22 12.34
C ALA A 88 -24.05 3.85 11.86
N HIS A 89 -23.95 4.82 10.94
CA HIS A 89 -25.11 5.52 10.37
C HIS A 89 -26.05 4.59 9.59
N ASN A 90 -25.52 3.72 8.73
CA ASN A 90 -26.40 2.86 7.92
C ASN A 90 -26.97 1.69 8.74
N ILE A 91 -26.28 1.21 9.79
CA ILE A 91 -26.85 0.19 10.70
C ILE A 91 -27.99 0.78 11.52
N SER A 92 -27.85 2.04 12.00
CA SER A 92 -28.90 2.68 12.81
C SER A 92 -30.18 3.00 12.02
N GLN A 93 -30.12 3.00 10.68
CA GLN A 93 -31.28 3.21 9.82
C GLN A 93 -32.21 2.00 9.71
N LEU A 94 -31.80 0.82 10.16
CA LEU A 94 -32.60 -0.40 10.05
C LEU A 94 -33.83 -0.36 10.96
N ASP A 95 -34.93 -0.93 10.47
CA ASP A 95 -36.08 -1.29 11.30
C ASP A 95 -35.65 -2.34 12.33
N HIS A 96 -35.72 -2.01 13.62
CA HIS A 96 -35.13 -2.78 14.73
C HIS A 96 -33.60 -2.87 14.66
N ALA A 97 -32.94 -1.72 14.51
CA ALA A 97 -31.50 -1.62 14.63
C ALA A 97 -31.00 -2.10 16.02
N PRO A 98 -29.92 -2.90 16.08
CA PRO A 98 -29.29 -3.25 17.35
C PRO A 98 -28.70 -1.98 18.01
N PRO A 99 -28.60 -1.93 19.34
CA PRO A 99 -27.98 -0.80 20.01
C PRO A 99 -26.50 -0.70 19.64
N ILE A 100 -26.06 0.50 19.25
CA ILE A 100 -24.69 0.77 18.79
C ILE A 100 -23.94 1.56 19.85
N THR A 101 -22.75 1.09 20.21
CA THR A 101 -21.80 1.83 21.07
C THR A 101 -20.57 2.24 20.28
N LEU A 102 -20.29 3.54 20.26
CA LEU A 102 -19.11 4.14 19.65
C LEU A 102 -17.98 4.20 20.67
N LEU A 103 -16.91 3.44 20.42
CA LEU A 103 -15.70 3.42 21.23
C LEU A 103 -14.75 4.53 20.76
N MET A 104 -14.61 5.58 21.57
CA MET A 104 -13.78 6.74 21.26
C MET A 104 -12.52 6.78 22.11
N HIS A 105 -11.36 6.90 21.47
CA HIS A 105 -10.06 6.96 22.15
C HIS A 105 -9.66 8.38 22.56
N ARG A 106 -10.16 9.43 21.92
CA ARG A 106 -9.70 10.80 22.22
C ARG A 106 -10.75 11.56 23.03
N PRO A 107 -10.40 12.18 24.17
CA PRO A 107 -11.37 12.90 25.00
C PRO A 107 -11.91 14.13 24.26
N PHE A 108 -11.06 14.85 23.51
CA PHE A 108 -11.49 15.95 22.66
C PHE A 108 -12.50 15.53 21.59
N MET A 109 -12.37 14.33 21.04
CA MET A 109 -13.34 13.82 20.05
C MET A 109 -14.71 13.57 20.66
N ILE A 110 -14.77 13.15 21.92
CA ILE A 110 -16.04 13.02 22.66
C ILE A 110 -16.67 14.40 22.85
N GLN A 111 -15.86 15.41 23.16
CA GLN A 111 -16.34 16.79 23.26
C GLN A 111 -16.87 17.30 21.91
N ASP A 112 -16.12 17.09 20.82
CA ASP A 112 -16.53 17.45 19.46
C ASP A 112 -17.83 16.74 19.06
N TRP A 113 -18.00 15.48 19.46
CA TRP A 113 -19.22 14.71 19.22
C TRP A 113 -20.46 15.37 19.82
N TYR A 114 -20.38 15.82 21.07
CA TYR A 114 -21.50 16.52 21.70
C TYR A 114 -21.69 17.93 21.14
N ASN A 115 -20.61 18.64 20.79
CA ASN A 115 -20.69 19.95 20.16
C ASN A 115 -21.39 19.91 18.79
N GLU A 116 -21.17 18.86 18.00
CA GLU A 116 -21.83 18.65 16.70
C GLU A 116 -23.25 18.04 16.82
N GLY A 117 -23.75 17.89 18.06
CA GLY A 117 -25.12 17.47 18.35
C GLY A 117 -25.34 15.96 18.46
N ALA A 118 -24.29 15.21 18.80
CA ALA A 118 -24.32 13.76 19.03
C ALA A 118 -24.99 12.96 17.90
N ALA A 119 -24.69 13.34 16.66
CA ALA A 119 -25.34 12.81 15.46
C ALA A 119 -24.32 12.54 14.35
N ILE A 120 -24.54 11.47 13.58
CA ILE A 120 -23.80 11.23 12.34
C ILE A 120 -24.68 11.64 11.16
N ARG A 121 -24.13 12.49 10.29
CA ARG A 121 -24.85 13.04 9.14
C ARG A 121 -24.21 12.57 7.83
N ILE A 122 -25.04 12.12 6.90
CA ILE A 122 -24.63 11.77 5.54
C ILE A 122 -25.44 12.59 4.55
N LEU A 123 -24.74 13.38 3.73
CA LEU A 123 -25.34 14.09 2.62
C LEU A 123 -25.37 13.18 1.38
N ARG A 124 -26.57 12.78 0.95
CA ARG A 124 -26.79 11.96 -0.24
C ARG A 124 -27.87 12.59 -1.12
N ASN A 125 -27.61 12.78 -2.41
CA ASN A 125 -28.56 13.36 -3.37
C ASN A 125 -29.17 14.70 -2.88
N ASN A 126 -28.34 15.58 -2.32
CA ASN A 126 -28.74 16.86 -1.68
C ASN A 126 -29.70 16.73 -0.47
N LYS A 127 -29.87 15.53 0.09
CA LYS A 127 -30.62 15.31 1.33
C LYS A 127 -29.65 14.96 2.46
N ILE A 128 -29.82 15.59 3.60
CA ILE A 128 -29.05 15.29 4.81
C ILE A 128 -29.81 14.21 5.57
N LEU A 129 -29.27 13.00 5.58
CA LEU A 129 -29.72 11.93 6.46
C LEU A 129 -29.00 12.12 7.78
N THR A 130 -29.75 12.19 8.88
CA THR A 130 -29.20 12.37 10.23
C THR A 130 -29.59 11.19 11.09
N GLN A 131 -28.63 10.63 11.81
CA GLN A 131 -28.85 9.52 12.73
C GLN A 131 -28.34 9.91 14.12
N THR A 132 -29.11 9.53 15.15
CA THR A 132 -28.87 9.87 16.57
C THR A 132 -29.14 8.63 17.43
N GLY A 133 -28.91 8.72 18.74
CA GLY A 133 -29.15 7.61 19.68
C GLY A 133 -28.00 6.62 19.79
N PHE A 134 -26.78 7.06 19.46
CA PHE A 134 -25.57 6.27 19.67
C PHE A 134 -25.11 6.36 21.13
N ASP A 135 -24.81 5.22 21.75
CA ASP A 135 -24.12 5.21 23.03
C ASP A 135 -22.64 5.53 22.79
N VAL A 136 -22.03 6.40 23.60
CA VAL A 136 -20.60 6.72 23.51
C VAL A 136 -19.90 6.24 24.76
N GLU A 137 -18.80 5.53 24.55
CA GLU A 137 -17.97 5.00 25.63
C GLU A 137 -16.49 5.33 25.35
N PRO A 138 -15.76 5.89 26.33
CA PRO A 138 -14.32 6.07 26.17
C PRO A 138 -13.62 4.71 26.15
N SER A 139 -12.69 4.50 25.22
CA SER A 139 -11.93 3.24 25.17
C SER A 139 -10.85 3.13 26.24
N MET A 140 -10.50 4.24 26.89
CA MET A 140 -9.49 4.31 27.94
C MET A 140 -9.97 5.18 29.11
N SER A 141 -9.52 4.86 30.32
CA SER A 141 -9.77 5.70 31.50
C SER A 141 -9.00 7.01 31.37
N PHE A 142 -9.70 8.14 31.27
CA PHE A 142 -9.07 9.45 31.38
C PHE A 142 -9.04 9.88 32.84
N SER A 143 -7.85 10.20 33.35
CA SER A 143 -7.76 10.88 34.64
C SER A 143 -8.46 12.22 34.51
N LYS A 144 -9.47 12.45 35.36
CA LYS A 144 -10.21 13.72 35.42
C LYS A 144 -9.20 14.86 35.53
N PRO A 145 -9.05 15.78 34.56
CA PRO A 145 -8.39 17.03 34.88
C PRO A 145 -9.22 17.65 36.01
N SER A 146 -8.56 18.01 37.11
CA SER A 146 -9.15 18.76 38.22
C SER A 146 -10.04 19.90 37.69
N PRO A 147 -11.10 20.32 38.42
CA PRO A 147 -12.05 21.32 37.95
C PRO A 147 -11.42 22.71 37.87
N PHE A 148 -10.52 22.92 36.90
CA PHE A 148 -10.14 24.24 36.45
C PHE A 148 -11.30 24.76 35.62
N LYS A 149 -12.19 25.49 36.30
CA LYS A 149 -13.14 26.41 35.68
C LYS A 149 -12.36 27.34 34.74
N ARG A 150 -12.28 26.98 33.46
CA ARG A 150 -11.94 27.95 32.42
C ARG A 150 -13.16 28.87 32.28
N ASN A 151 -13.11 30.01 32.95
CA ASN A 151 -14.06 31.10 32.79
C ASN A 151 -13.96 31.63 31.36
N HIS A 152 -14.67 31.03 30.41
CA HIS A 152 -14.97 31.67 29.15
C HIS A 152 -16.11 32.65 29.37
N ARG A 153 -15.78 33.95 29.29
CA ARG A 153 -16.75 35.04 29.16
C ARG A 153 -17.43 34.86 27.80
N ASN A 154 -18.61 34.24 27.80
CA ASN A 154 -19.75 34.44 26.88
C ASN A 154 -20.46 33.10 26.61
N GLY A 155 -21.67 32.97 27.15
CA GLY A 155 -22.64 31.94 26.77
C GLY A 155 -22.62 30.68 27.64
N HIS A 156 -23.75 30.39 28.28
CA HIS A 156 -24.04 29.12 28.94
C HIS A 156 -23.78 27.94 27.98
N VAL A 157 -22.72 27.18 28.22
CA VAL A 157 -22.63 25.79 27.79
C VAL A 157 -23.01 24.98 29.01
N GLY A 158 -24.11 24.23 28.93
CA GLY A 158 -24.54 23.33 29.99
C GLY A 158 -23.40 22.40 30.41
N ASP A 159 -23.37 22.05 31.69
CA ASP A 159 -22.38 21.14 32.26
C ASP A 159 -22.19 19.93 31.34
N VAL A 160 -21.00 19.80 30.75
CA VAL A 160 -20.63 18.61 29.98
C VAL A 160 -20.71 17.45 30.95
N GLU A 161 -21.68 16.55 30.76
CA GLU A 161 -21.83 15.38 31.62
C GLU A 161 -20.48 14.66 31.72
N PRO A 162 -20.05 14.26 32.93
CA PRO A 162 -18.80 13.56 33.11
C PRO A 162 -18.82 12.28 32.28
N THR A 163 -17.87 12.15 31.36
CA THR A 163 -17.63 10.92 30.58
C THR A 163 -17.73 9.71 31.49
N LYS A 164 -18.72 8.82 31.24
CA LYS A 164 -18.85 7.55 31.96
C LYS A 164 -17.50 6.83 31.92
N GLU A 165 -17.04 6.32 33.07
CA GLU A 165 -15.84 5.49 33.10
C GLU A 165 -15.97 4.32 32.11
N PRO A 166 -14.87 3.87 31.49
CA PRO A 166 -14.92 2.75 30.57
C PRO A 166 -15.53 1.54 31.27
N SER A 167 -16.55 0.96 30.64
CA SER A 167 -17.21 -0.22 31.17
C SER A 167 -16.28 -1.44 31.05
N ASN A 168 -16.31 -2.30 32.06
CA ASN A 168 -15.61 -3.59 32.04
C ASN A 168 -16.46 -4.72 31.47
N ASN A 169 -17.53 -4.38 30.73
CA ASN A 169 -18.43 -5.37 30.16
C ASN A 169 -17.78 -6.09 28.98
N VAL A 170 -18.06 -7.39 28.85
CA VAL A 170 -17.60 -8.20 27.71
C VAL A 170 -18.17 -7.62 26.43
N ILE A 171 -17.35 -7.57 25.38
CA ILE A 171 -17.79 -7.16 24.05
C ILE A 171 -18.08 -8.42 23.24
N ASP A 172 -19.33 -8.63 22.82
CA ASP A 172 -19.70 -9.79 22.00
C ASP A 172 -19.51 -9.55 20.50
N SER A 173 -19.87 -8.36 20.02
CA SER A 173 -19.72 -7.94 18.62
C SER A 173 -18.94 -6.63 18.53
N LEU A 174 -17.80 -6.67 17.84
CA LEU A 174 -16.91 -5.51 17.62
C LEU A 174 -16.65 -5.30 16.13
N ILE A 175 -16.92 -4.11 15.61
CA ILE A 175 -16.49 -3.66 14.28
C ILE A 175 -15.28 -2.75 14.44
N VAL A 176 -14.18 -3.11 13.77
CA VAL A 176 -12.93 -2.34 13.73
C VAL A 176 -12.82 -1.69 12.36
N ALA A 177 -13.05 -0.38 12.30
CA ALA A 177 -13.01 0.42 11.07
C ALA A 177 -11.85 1.45 11.07
N THR A 178 -10.77 1.16 11.80
CA THR A 178 -9.55 1.97 11.83
C THR A 178 -8.56 1.57 10.74
N ALA A 179 -7.65 2.48 10.38
CA ALA A 179 -6.49 2.12 9.56
C ALA A 179 -5.61 1.09 10.28
N CYS A 180 -5.00 0.16 9.53
CA CYS A 180 -4.20 -0.94 10.10
C CYS A 180 -3.04 -0.46 11.01
N SER A 181 -2.43 0.69 10.72
CA SER A 181 -1.38 1.30 11.54
C SER A 181 -1.84 1.73 12.94
N VAL A 182 -3.15 1.95 13.12
CA VAL A 182 -3.75 2.43 14.37
C VAL A 182 -4.59 1.34 15.06
N THR A 183 -4.90 0.23 14.38
CA THR A 183 -5.75 -0.84 14.92
C THR A 183 -5.18 -1.48 16.20
N ILE A 184 -3.88 -1.76 16.25
CA ILE A 184 -3.23 -2.37 17.42
C ILE A 184 -3.36 -1.47 18.66
N PRO A 185 -2.90 -0.20 18.66
CA PRO A 185 -3.04 0.67 19.82
C PRO A 185 -4.49 1.02 20.14
N ALA A 186 -5.42 0.92 19.18
CA ALA A 186 -6.85 1.10 19.46
C ALA A 186 -7.47 -0.09 20.21
N LEU A 187 -6.99 -1.31 19.97
CA LEU A 187 -7.50 -2.53 20.61
C LEU A 187 -6.85 -2.80 21.97
N GLU A 188 -5.62 -2.33 22.20
CA GLU A 188 -4.86 -2.54 23.45
C GLU A 188 -5.67 -2.17 24.73
N PRO A 189 -6.36 -1.01 24.81
CA PRO A 189 -7.10 -0.62 26.02
C PRO A 189 -8.34 -1.48 26.31
N ILE A 190 -8.89 -2.15 25.28
CA ILE A 190 -10.11 -2.96 25.39
C ILE A 190 -9.81 -4.46 25.35
N GLN A 191 -8.53 -4.85 25.34
CA GLN A 191 -8.10 -6.24 25.20
C GLN A 191 -8.71 -7.14 26.29
N HIS A 192 -8.82 -6.64 27.53
CA HIS A 192 -9.39 -7.39 28.66
C HIS A 192 -10.88 -7.71 28.51
N ARG A 193 -11.60 -6.98 27.63
CA ARG A 193 -13.04 -7.19 27.35
C ARG A 193 -13.28 -8.19 26.22
N ILE A 194 -12.23 -8.58 25.50
CA ILE A 194 -12.32 -9.50 24.36
C ILE A 194 -12.17 -10.93 24.88
N LYS A 195 -13.17 -11.76 24.62
CA LYS A 195 -13.22 -13.17 24.99
C LYS A 195 -13.23 -14.08 23.75
N PRO A 196 -13.08 -15.40 23.90
CA PRO A 196 -13.13 -16.34 22.78
C PRO A 196 -14.49 -16.38 22.08
N THR A 197 -15.55 -15.94 22.77
CA THR A 197 -16.92 -15.78 22.26
C THR A 197 -17.08 -14.51 21.42
N THR A 198 -16.24 -13.49 21.63
CA THR A 198 -16.27 -12.23 20.90
C THR A 198 -16.05 -12.45 19.41
N THR A 199 -16.86 -11.79 18.60
CA THR A 199 -16.66 -11.67 17.16
C THR A 199 -16.11 -10.29 16.83
N ILE A 200 -14.94 -10.26 16.18
CA ILE A 200 -14.28 -9.04 15.70
C ILE A 200 -14.37 -9.00 14.18
N CYS A 201 -15.11 -8.03 13.65
CA CYS A 201 -15.17 -7.71 12.24
C CYS A 201 -14.17 -6.60 11.90
N ILE A 202 -13.09 -6.94 11.20
CA ILE A 202 -12.04 -5.99 10.81
C ILE A 202 -12.31 -5.51 9.39
N ILE A 203 -12.66 -4.23 9.26
CA ILE A 203 -12.89 -3.53 8.00
C ILE A 203 -11.74 -2.53 7.83
N ALA A 204 -10.61 -3.03 7.33
CA ALA A 204 -9.42 -2.23 7.13
C ALA A 204 -8.75 -2.58 5.80
N LYS A 205 -8.10 -1.58 5.19
CA LYS A 205 -7.28 -1.80 3.99
C LYS A 205 -5.90 -2.32 4.39
N GLY A 206 -5.39 -3.29 3.64
CA GLY A 206 -4.13 -3.98 3.94
C GLY A 206 -4.36 -5.40 4.47
N MET A 207 -3.29 -6.20 4.52
CA MET A 207 -3.33 -7.58 5.00
C MET A 207 -2.32 -7.80 6.14
N GLY A 208 -2.46 -8.91 6.86
CA GLY A 208 -1.55 -9.28 7.97
C GLY A 208 -1.94 -8.72 9.34
N ILE A 209 -2.99 -7.90 9.45
CA ILE A 209 -3.41 -7.36 10.75
C ILE A 209 -3.81 -8.45 11.75
N VAL A 210 -4.56 -9.46 11.32
CA VAL A 210 -4.94 -10.58 12.21
C VAL A 210 -3.72 -11.36 12.70
N TYR A 211 -2.73 -11.57 11.83
CA TYR A 211 -1.48 -12.23 12.20
C TYR A 211 -0.74 -11.43 13.29
N LYS A 212 -0.60 -10.12 13.11
CA LYS A 212 0.00 -9.24 14.12
C LYS A 212 -0.79 -9.21 15.43
N LEU A 213 -2.13 -9.17 15.38
CA LEU A 213 -2.97 -9.21 16.57
C LEU A 213 -2.81 -10.53 17.35
N ASN A 214 -2.77 -11.66 16.64
CA ASN A 214 -2.53 -12.96 17.27
C ASN A 214 -1.12 -13.06 17.87
N LYS A 215 -0.13 -12.43 17.24
CA LYS A 215 1.25 -12.41 17.74
C LYS A 215 1.41 -11.56 19.01
N LEU A 216 0.67 -10.46 19.13
CA LEU A 216 0.83 -9.49 20.21
C LEU A 216 -0.17 -9.68 21.37
N PHE A 217 -1.44 -9.97 21.07
CA PHE A 217 -2.52 -9.98 22.07
C PHE A 217 -3.14 -11.36 22.30
N PHE A 218 -3.27 -12.17 21.24
CA PHE A 218 -3.98 -13.46 21.29
C PHE A 218 -3.06 -14.62 20.89
N THR A 219 -1.99 -14.80 21.65
CA THR A 219 -0.97 -15.84 21.42
C THR A 219 -1.61 -17.23 21.46
N ASP A 220 -2.45 -17.47 22.47
CA ASP A 220 -3.14 -18.74 22.69
C ASP A 220 -4.26 -18.99 21.67
N VAL A 221 -4.12 -20.06 20.89
CA VAL A 221 -5.07 -20.44 19.83
C VAL A 221 -6.50 -20.61 20.36
N LYS A 222 -6.65 -21.17 21.56
CA LYS A 222 -7.96 -21.41 22.20
C LYS A 222 -8.64 -20.12 22.67
N MET A 223 -7.86 -19.09 23.00
CA MET A 223 -8.39 -17.83 23.52
C MET A 223 -8.69 -16.80 22.43
N ARG A 224 -8.32 -17.08 21.17
CA ARG A 224 -8.52 -16.16 20.04
C ARG A 224 -10.01 -15.91 19.81
N PRO A 225 -10.42 -14.66 19.56
CA PRO A 225 -11.80 -14.32 19.16
C PRO A 225 -12.11 -14.82 17.75
N THR A 226 -13.38 -14.72 17.34
CA THR A 226 -13.78 -15.04 15.97
C THR A 226 -13.49 -13.86 15.09
N TYR A 227 -12.66 -14.03 14.05
CA TYR A 227 -12.36 -12.96 13.11
C TYR A 227 -13.27 -13.03 11.88
N VAL A 228 -13.91 -11.90 11.58
CA VAL A 228 -14.58 -11.65 10.31
C VAL A 228 -13.78 -10.55 9.61
N LEU A 229 -13.42 -10.78 8.35
CA LEU A 229 -12.72 -9.80 7.54
C LEU A 229 -13.72 -9.11 6.63
N GLY A 230 -13.62 -7.80 6.53
CA GLY A 230 -14.45 -6.98 5.65
C GLY A 230 -13.62 -6.11 4.73
N ASN A 231 -14.09 -5.92 3.50
CA ASN A 231 -13.54 -4.97 2.56
C ASN A 231 -14.67 -4.05 2.09
N LEU A 232 -14.65 -2.80 2.56
CA LEU A 232 -15.62 -1.78 2.18
C LEU A 232 -15.03 -0.85 1.11
N SER A 233 -15.67 -0.81 -0.05
CA SER A 233 -15.45 0.21 -1.07
C SER A 233 -16.54 1.26 -0.95
N HIS A 234 -16.17 2.53 -0.80
CA HIS A 234 -17.10 3.66 -0.70
C HIS A 234 -16.46 4.94 -1.28
N GLN A 235 -17.30 5.91 -1.64
CA GLN A 235 -16.87 7.21 -2.16
C GLN A 235 -17.39 8.32 -1.23
N LEU A 236 -16.78 8.39 -0.04
CA LEU A 236 -17.11 9.41 0.95
C LEU A 236 -16.13 10.56 0.85
N GLU A 237 -16.66 11.78 0.81
CA GLU A 237 -15.88 13.00 0.92
C GLU A 237 -16.06 13.60 2.32
N PRO A 238 -14.97 14.03 2.98
CA PRO A 238 -15.05 14.73 4.25
C PRO A 238 -15.66 16.12 4.05
N THR A 239 -16.24 16.67 5.12
CA THR A 239 -16.72 18.05 5.18
C THR A 239 -15.93 18.83 6.24
N GLU A 240 -16.31 20.08 6.49
CA GLU A 240 -15.75 20.88 7.59
C GLU A 240 -16.05 20.29 8.97
N ASN A 241 -17.18 19.58 9.10
CA ASN A 241 -17.60 18.92 10.34
C ASN A 241 -17.04 17.49 10.42
N LEU A 242 -16.66 17.06 11.61
CA LEU A 242 -16.02 15.75 11.84
C LEU A 242 -16.99 14.58 11.67
N PHE A 243 -18.27 14.79 11.96
CA PHE A 243 -19.31 13.75 11.90
C PHE A 243 -20.27 13.89 10.71
N THR A 244 -19.87 14.66 9.69
CA THR A 244 -20.64 14.86 8.45
C THR A 244 -19.82 14.46 7.23
N HIS A 245 -20.38 13.58 6.39
CA HIS A 245 -19.75 13.13 5.14
C HIS A 245 -20.68 13.30 3.94
N ILE A 246 -20.10 13.50 2.75
CA ILE A 246 -20.83 13.52 1.49
C ILE A 246 -20.68 12.16 0.82
N ASP A 247 -21.80 11.52 0.49
CA ASP A 247 -21.85 10.26 -0.21
C ASP A 247 -22.00 10.48 -1.72
N ARG A 248 -20.97 10.13 -2.49
CA ARG A 248 -20.88 10.36 -3.93
C ARG A 248 -21.22 9.15 -4.79
N GLY A 249 -21.36 7.96 -4.20
CA GLY A 249 -21.52 6.74 -4.98
C GLY A 249 -21.89 5.53 -4.16
N PRO A 250 -22.30 4.43 -4.81
CA PRO A 250 -22.69 3.22 -4.11
C PRO A 250 -21.51 2.64 -3.32
N ALA A 251 -21.81 2.07 -2.16
CA ALA A 251 -20.87 1.28 -1.39
C ALA A 251 -21.02 -0.22 -1.72
N GLU A 252 -19.92 -0.95 -1.60
CA GLU A 252 -19.87 -2.41 -1.71
C GLU A 252 -19.07 -2.96 -0.54
N LEU A 253 -19.69 -3.79 0.30
CA LEU A 253 -19.05 -4.47 1.41
C LEU A 253 -18.93 -5.97 1.13
N TYR A 254 -17.70 -6.48 1.14
CA TYR A 254 -17.46 -7.92 1.08
C TYR A 254 -17.04 -8.42 2.45
N CYS A 255 -17.64 -9.52 2.92
CA CYS A 255 -17.29 -10.11 4.21
C CYS A 255 -16.95 -11.59 4.07
N SER A 256 -16.00 -12.05 4.89
CA SER A 256 -15.68 -13.47 5.02
C SER A 256 -15.17 -13.82 6.42
N LYS A 257 -15.60 -14.97 6.95
CA LYS A 257 -15.09 -15.50 8.22
C LYS A 257 -13.68 -16.07 7.99
N LEU A 258 -12.75 -15.76 8.89
CA LEU A 258 -11.48 -16.47 8.95
C LEU A 258 -11.68 -17.85 9.60
N PRO A 259 -11.24 -18.95 8.97
CA PRO A 259 -11.42 -20.28 9.54
C PRO A 259 -10.69 -20.41 10.87
N ARG A 260 -11.31 -21.15 11.80
CA ARG A 260 -10.68 -21.51 13.08
C ARG A 260 -10.10 -22.91 12.99
N HIS A 261 -8.87 -23.06 13.47
CA HIS A 261 -8.21 -24.35 13.60
C HIS A 261 -8.37 -24.84 15.04
N TYR A 262 -9.03 -25.98 15.22
CA TYR A 262 -9.13 -26.66 16.49
C TYR A 262 -8.22 -27.88 16.46
N VAL A 263 -7.37 -27.98 17.47
CA VAL A 263 -6.53 -29.16 17.71
C VAL A 263 -7.04 -29.78 19.01
N SER A 264 -7.66 -30.95 18.90
CA SER A 264 -8.16 -31.71 20.04
C SER A 264 -7.37 -33.00 20.17
N MET A 265 -6.88 -33.29 21.38
CA MET A 265 -6.35 -34.59 21.74
C MET A 265 -7.52 -35.49 22.11
N LEU A 266 -7.68 -36.62 21.42
CA LEU A 266 -8.57 -37.68 21.87
C LEU A 266 -7.94 -38.41 23.06
N ASP A 267 -8.77 -39.05 23.89
CA ASP A 267 -8.31 -39.87 25.02
C ASP A 267 -7.39 -41.03 24.57
N SER A 268 -7.45 -41.39 23.29
CA SER A 268 -6.55 -42.36 22.64
C SER A 268 -5.15 -41.80 22.31
N GLY A 269 -4.87 -40.54 22.62
CA GLY A 269 -3.62 -39.86 22.27
C GLY A 269 -3.54 -39.35 20.82
N ALA A 270 -4.57 -39.60 20.00
CA ALA A 270 -4.61 -39.12 18.61
C ALA A 270 -4.96 -37.62 18.54
N ILE A 271 -4.16 -36.85 17.79
CA ILE A 271 -4.40 -35.44 17.49
C ILE A 271 -5.42 -35.35 16.36
N VAL A 272 -6.56 -34.72 16.60
CA VAL A 272 -7.55 -34.40 15.56
C VAL A 272 -7.52 -32.90 15.29
N GLU A 273 -7.14 -32.55 14.07
CA GLU A 273 -7.20 -31.19 13.56
C GLU A 273 -8.52 -30.96 12.80
N ARG A 274 -9.28 -29.94 13.18
CA ARG A 274 -10.53 -29.54 12.50
C ARG A 274 -10.48 -28.08 12.11
N THR A 275 -10.80 -27.79 10.85
CA THR A 275 -11.00 -26.43 10.35
C THR A 275 -12.48 -26.08 10.31
N ASP A 276 -12.86 -25.07 11.07
CA ASP A 276 -14.25 -24.65 11.19
C ASP A 276 -14.55 -23.39 10.37
N PHE A 277 -15.33 -23.57 9.32
CA PHE A 277 -15.85 -22.51 8.45
C PHE A 277 -17.26 -22.05 8.87
N SER A 278 -17.90 -22.68 9.85
CA SER A 278 -19.27 -22.36 10.25
C SER A 278 -19.37 -21.00 10.96
N TRP A 279 -20.48 -20.30 10.82
CA TRP A 279 -20.65 -19.01 11.47
C TRP A 279 -21.22 -19.18 12.89
N PRO A 280 -20.52 -18.73 13.96
CA PRO A 280 -21.10 -18.70 15.30
C PRO A 280 -22.29 -17.73 15.37
N PRO A 281 -23.20 -17.87 16.35
CA PRO A 281 -24.41 -17.06 16.42
C PRO A 281 -24.12 -15.55 16.48
N GLU A 282 -23.07 -15.12 17.17
CA GLU A 282 -22.64 -13.71 17.26
C GLU A 282 -22.19 -13.18 15.90
N ALA A 283 -21.41 -13.97 15.16
CA ALA A 283 -20.98 -13.59 13.81
C ALA A 283 -22.13 -13.60 12.80
N LYS A 284 -23.08 -14.54 12.94
CA LYS A 284 -24.33 -14.55 12.14
C LYS A 284 -25.17 -13.31 12.42
N HIS A 285 -25.29 -12.90 13.68
CA HIS A 285 -26.01 -11.70 14.06
C HIS A 285 -25.36 -10.44 13.46
N LEU A 286 -24.04 -10.30 13.61
CA LEU A 286 -23.29 -9.15 13.10
C LEU A 286 -23.34 -9.06 11.56
N VAL A 287 -22.98 -10.14 10.86
CA VAL A 287 -22.98 -10.16 9.39
C VAL A 287 -24.40 -10.14 8.83
N GLY A 288 -25.36 -10.78 9.50
CA GLY A 288 -26.78 -10.70 9.15
C GLY A 288 -27.30 -9.27 9.24
N THR A 289 -26.88 -8.50 10.25
CA THR A 289 -27.20 -7.07 10.34
C THR A 289 -26.62 -6.29 9.17
N LEU A 290 -25.35 -6.51 8.81
CA LEU A 290 -24.70 -5.86 7.66
C LEU A 290 -25.35 -6.23 6.31
N LEU A 291 -25.87 -7.45 6.18
CA LEU A 291 -26.60 -7.91 4.99
C LEU A 291 -27.98 -7.26 4.84
N ARG A 292 -28.63 -6.88 5.95
CA ARG A 292 -29.92 -6.18 5.90
C ARG A 292 -29.80 -4.73 5.45
N VAL A 293 -28.62 -4.12 5.55
CA VAL A 293 -28.40 -2.72 5.16
C VAL A 293 -28.31 -2.60 3.64
N PRO A 294 -29.30 -2.01 2.96
CA PRO A 294 -29.33 -1.95 1.50
C PRO A 294 -28.21 -1.06 0.93
N GLU A 295 -27.78 -0.02 1.65
CA GLU A 295 -26.76 0.93 1.21
C GLU A 295 -25.36 0.33 1.06
N LEU A 296 -25.06 -0.72 1.83
CA LEU A 296 -23.74 -1.34 1.84
C LEU A 296 -23.55 -2.38 0.73
N ASN A 297 -24.64 -2.84 0.10
CA ASN A 297 -24.65 -3.96 -0.86
C ASN A 297 -23.76 -5.11 -0.38
N THR A 298 -23.97 -5.54 0.87
CA THR A 298 -23.08 -6.51 1.51
C THR A 298 -23.19 -7.88 0.83
N GLU A 299 -22.04 -8.49 0.51
CA GLU A 299 -21.96 -9.85 -0.03
C GLU A 299 -21.01 -10.70 0.83
N THR A 300 -21.44 -11.91 1.17
CA THR A 300 -20.59 -12.88 1.89
C THR A 300 -19.88 -13.78 0.89
N LEU A 301 -18.55 -13.85 0.99
CA LEU A 301 -17.71 -14.64 0.11
C LEU A 301 -17.06 -15.81 0.87
N GLY A 302 -16.79 -16.89 0.13
CA GLY A 302 -15.94 -17.97 0.64
C GLY A 302 -14.55 -17.47 0.99
N HIS A 303 -13.91 -18.08 1.99
CA HIS A 303 -12.60 -17.64 2.51
C HIS A 303 -11.54 -17.50 1.40
N LYS A 304 -11.50 -18.47 0.47
CA LYS A 304 -10.55 -18.47 -0.66
C LYS A 304 -10.80 -17.35 -1.65
N ASP A 305 -12.06 -17.14 -2.06
CA ASP A 305 -12.43 -16.09 -3.02
C ASP A 305 -12.20 -14.70 -2.44
N PHE A 306 -12.53 -14.53 -1.15
CA PHE A 306 -12.26 -13.30 -0.42
C PHE A 306 -10.75 -13.03 -0.32
N HIS A 307 -9.95 -14.05 0.03
CA HIS A 307 -8.50 -13.94 0.10
C HIS A 307 -7.88 -13.57 -1.26
N MET A 308 -8.33 -14.17 -2.36
CA MET A 308 -7.90 -13.79 -3.71
C MET A 308 -8.21 -12.33 -4.01
N ARG A 309 -9.42 -11.86 -3.69
CA ARG A 309 -9.80 -10.46 -3.91
C ARG A 309 -8.98 -9.50 -3.06
N GLN A 310 -8.67 -9.87 -1.81
CA GLN A 310 -7.80 -9.07 -0.95
C GLN A 310 -6.38 -8.98 -1.52
N LEU A 311 -5.78 -10.11 -1.93
CA LEU A 311 -4.45 -10.12 -2.55
C LEU A 311 -4.42 -9.29 -3.83
N TYR A 312 -5.46 -9.39 -4.65
CA TYR A 312 -5.58 -8.61 -5.89
C TYR A 312 -5.55 -7.10 -5.63
N ASN A 313 -6.40 -6.64 -4.70
CA ASN A 313 -6.43 -5.23 -4.31
C ASN A 313 -5.12 -4.80 -3.62
N LEU A 314 -4.53 -5.69 -2.81
CA LEU A 314 -3.29 -5.43 -2.11
C LEU A 314 -2.13 -5.23 -3.08
N ALA A 315 -2.00 -6.08 -4.10
CA ALA A 315 -0.95 -5.97 -5.11
C ALA A 315 -1.02 -4.63 -5.86
N ILE A 316 -2.22 -4.23 -6.28
CA ILE A 316 -2.45 -2.94 -6.95
C ILE A 316 -2.09 -1.78 -6.03
N CYS A 317 -2.60 -1.78 -4.80
CA CYS A 317 -2.33 -0.71 -3.84
C CYS A 317 -0.84 -0.68 -3.45
N ALA A 318 -0.20 -1.82 -3.18
CA ALA A 318 1.21 -1.87 -2.80
C ALA A 318 2.09 -1.18 -3.85
N VAL A 319 1.84 -1.40 -5.14
CA VAL A 319 2.57 -0.74 -6.23
C VAL A 319 2.25 0.76 -6.30
N ILE A 320 0.97 1.14 -6.33
CA ILE A 320 0.56 2.54 -6.50
C ILE A 320 1.04 3.38 -5.31
N GLU A 321 0.81 2.92 -4.08
CA GLU A 321 1.26 3.60 -2.87
C GLU A 321 2.80 3.66 -2.83
N SER A 322 3.47 2.58 -3.27
CA SER A 322 4.94 2.53 -3.34
C SER A 322 5.49 3.65 -4.23
N LEU A 323 4.95 3.77 -5.43
CA LEU A 323 5.40 4.74 -6.43
C LEU A 323 4.97 6.17 -6.07
N ALA A 324 3.72 6.36 -5.64
CA ALA A 324 3.21 7.69 -5.31
C ALA A 324 4.02 8.37 -4.20
N VAL A 325 4.42 7.63 -3.16
CA VAL A 325 5.25 8.18 -2.10
C VAL A 325 6.69 8.39 -2.55
N THR A 326 7.26 7.43 -3.29
CA THR A 326 8.62 7.53 -3.80
C THR A 326 8.82 8.78 -4.65
N PHE A 327 7.86 9.08 -5.53
CA PHE A 327 7.90 10.23 -6.43
C PHE A 327 7.17 11.47 -5.90
N ASP A 328 6.60 11.39 -4.70
CA ASP A 328 5.82 12.45 -4.04
C ASP A 328 4.83 13.14 -4.99
N CYS A 329 3.98 12.33 -5.63
CA CYS A 329 3.13 12.76 -6.73
C CYS A 329 1.70 12.23 -6.66
N ALA A 330 0.80 12.87 -7.40
CA ALA A 330 -0.57 12.38 -7.59
C ALA A 330 -0.57 11.22 -8.60
N ASN A 331 -1.57 10.33 -8.51
CA ASN A 331 -1.65 9.11 -9.31
C ASN A 331 -1.53 9.35 -10.83
N GLY A 332 -2.06 10.47 -11.34
CA GLY A 332 -2.00 10.80 -12.76
C GLY A 332 -0.59 11.11 -13.28
N GLN A 333 0.33 11.55 -12.41
CA GLN A 333 1.70 11.90 -12.79
C GLN A 333 2.59 10.66 -12.99
N LEU A 334 2.22 9.52 -12.39
CA LEU A 334 2.93 8.25 -12.53
C LEU A 334 2.87 7.69 -13.96
N LEU A 335 1.84 8.04 -14.74
CA LEU A 335 1.58 7.47 -16.07
C LEU A 335 2.58 7.89 -17.15
N TYR A 336 3.26 9.03 -16.98
CA TYR A 336 4.02 9.67 -18.06
C TYR A 336 5.55 9.51 -17.93
N ASN A 337 6.01 8.71 -16.96
CA ASN A 337 7.43 8.55 -16.69
C ASN A 337 7.91 7.11 -17.00
N HIS A 338 8.81 6.98 -17.97
CA HIS A 338 9.38 5.68 -18.35
C HIS A 338 10.11 4.97 -17.21
N GLY A 339 10.79 5.70 -16.32
CA GLY A 339 11.46 5.13 -15.15
C GLY A 339 10.46 4.52 -14.16
N VAL A 340 9.31 5.19 -13.97
CA VAL A 340 8.21 4.68 -13.13
C VAL A 340 7.65 3.39 -13.72
N SER A 341 7.44 3.32 -15.03
CA SER A 341 6.93 2.11 -15.69
C SER A 341 7.87 0.92 -15.55
N ASN A 342 9.17 1.13 -15.65
CA ASN A 342 10.16 0.06 -15.45
C ASN A 342 10.16 -0.42 -13.99
N LEU A 343 10.16 0.51 -13.02
CA LEU A 343 10.11 0.16 -11.60
C LEU A 343 8.81 -0.56 -11.24
N MET A 344 7.68 -0.10 -11.77
CA MET A 344 6.37 -0.74 -11.62
C MET A 344 6.41 -2.19 -12.07
N ARG A 345 6.98 -2.47 -13.25
CA ARG A 345 7.11 -3.83 -13.78
C ARG A 345 7.99 -4.71 -12.89
N SER A 346 9.14 -4.21 -12.44
CA SER A 346 10.03 -4.96 -11.54
C SER A 346 9.36 -5.29 -10.19
N ILE A 347 8.60 -4.35 -9.62
CA ILE A 347 7.82 -4.60 -8.39
C ILE A 347 6.76 -5.68 -8.63
N LEU A 348 6.05 -5.60 -9.77
CA LEU A 348 4.99 -6.54 -10.13
C LEU A 348 5.51 -7.96 -10.40
N GLU A 349 6.69 -8.10 -11.02
CA GLU A 349 7.33 -9.40 -11.25
C GLU A 349 7.58 -10.13 -9.93
N GLU A 350 8.15 -9.43 -8.93
CA GLU A 350 8.36 -9.99 -7.59
C GLU A 350 7.04 -10.34 -6.90
N ILE A 351 6.05 -9.44 -6.93
CA ILE A 351 4.73 -9.69 -6.31
C ILE A 351 4.02 -10.88 -6.96
N SER A 352 4.05 -10.97 -8.30
CA SER A 352 3.47 -12.09 -9.05
C SER A 352 4.10 -13.43 -8.68
N LEU A 353 5.44 -13.45 -8.51
CA LEU A 353 6.18 -14.64 -8.10
C LEU A 353 5.80 -15.07 -6.68
N ILE A 354 5.71 -14.12 -5.75
CA ILE A 354 5.30 -14.38 -4.36
C ILE A 354 3.89 -14.96 -4.34
N ILE A 355 2.92 -14.31 -5.01
CA ILE A 355 1.51 -14.73 -4.98
C ILE A 355 1.34 -16.13 -5.58
N SER A 356 2.01 -16.42 -6.69
CA SER A 356 1.93 -17.73 -7.35
C SER A 356 2.51 -18.86 -6.49
N SER A 357 3.42 -18.53 -5.57
CA SER A 357 4.07 -19.49 -4.67
C SER A 357 3.32 -19.70 -3.35
N LEU A 358 2.23 -18.95 -3.09
CA LEU A 358 1.47 -19.04 -1.84
C LEU A 358 0.72 -20.39 -1.72
N PRO A 359 0.87 -21.13 -0.61
CA PRO A 359 0.19 -22.40 -0.40
C PRO A 359 -1.35 -22.25 -0.37
N GLU A 360 -1.85 -21.09 0.04
CA GLU A 360 -3.28 -20.80 0.13
C GLU A 360 -3.99 -20.81 -1.24
N LEU A 361 -3.23 -20.63 -2.34
CA LEU A 361 -3.77 -20.49 -3.70
C LEU A 361 -3.57 -21.71 -4.61
N ARG A 362 -2.81 -22.74 -4.18
CA ARG A 362 -2.41 -23.90 -5.00
C ARG A 362 -3.54 -24.62 -5.73
N ASN A 363 -4.77 -24.58 -5.20
CA ASN A 363 -5.91 -25.32 -5.72
C ASN A 363 -6.93 -24.46 -6.49
N ILE A 364 -6.63 -23.18 -6.74
CA ILE A 364 -7.54 -22.27 -7.44
C ILE A 364 -7.12 -22.16 -8.90
N LYS A 365 -8.05 -22.42 -9.82
CA LYS A 365 -7.77 -22.36 -11.27
C LYS A 365 -7.67 -20.90 -11.73
N GLY A 366 -6.68 -20.60 -12.57
CA GLY A 366 -6.55 -19.28 -13.22
C GLY A 366 -5.86 -18.20 -12.40
N VAL A 367 -5.28 -18.54 -11.23
CA VAL A 367 -4.52 -17.60 -10.40
C VAL A 367 -3.37 -16.96 -11.18
N GLU A 368 -2.56 -17.75 -11.87
CA GLU A 368 -1.41 -17.28 -12.65
C GLU A 368 -1.82 -16.26 -13.74
N ALA A 369 -2.97 -16.46 -14.38
CA ALA A 369 -3.47 -15.53 -15.40
C ALA A 369 -3.98 -14.22 -14.78
N VAL A 370 -4.60 -14.28 -13.60
CA VAL A 370 -5.14 -13.10 -12.91
C VAL A 370 -4.00 -12.25 -12.33
N PHE A 371 -3.00 -12.89 -11.73
CA PHE A 371 -1.88 -12.26 -11.05
C PHE A 371 -0.63 -12.09 -11.93
N SER A 372 -0.74 -12.33 -13.24
CA SER A 372 0.38 -12.07 -14.14
C SER A 372 0.79 -10.58 -14.11
N PRO A 373 2.09 -10.26 -14.28
CA PRO A 373 2.56 -8.88 -14.26
C PRO A 373 1.82 -8.01 -15.28
N GLU A 374 1.55 -8.54 -16.48
CA GLU A 374 0.84 -7.84 -17.55
C GLU A 374 -0.62 -7.53 -17.20
N SER A 375 -1.33 -8.48 -16.57
CA SER A 375 -2.71 -8.32 -16.13
C SER A 375 -2.81 -7.24 -15.04
N LEU A 376 -1.92 -7.31 -14.04
CA LEU A 376 -1.87 -6.34 -12.95
C LEU A 376 -1.45 -4.95 -13.44
N GLU A 377 -0.45 -4.85 -14.32
CA GLU A 377 0.01 -3.60 -14.93
C GLU A 377 -1.14 -2.90 -15.67
N LYS A 378 -1.90 -3.66 -16.48
CA LYS A 378 -3.06 -3.13 -17.19
C LYS A 378 -4.14 -2.60 -16.25
N THR A 379 -4.41 -3.31 -15.15
CA THR A 379 -5.38 -2.85 -14.15
C THR A 379 -4.88 -1.61 -13.42
N ILE A 380 -3.61 -1.55 -13.03
CA ILE A 380 -2.99 -0.40 -12.38
C ILE A 380 -3.09 0.84 -13.29
N ILE A 381 -2.69 0.73 -14.55
CA ILE A 381 -2.81 1.82 -15.54
C ILE A 381 -4.28 2.27 -15.66
N GLY A 382 -5.21 1.33 -15.74
CA GLY A 382 -6.65 1.62 -15.76
C GLY A 382 -7.13 2.35 -14.50
N HIS A 383 -6.61 1.99 -13.33
CA HIS A 383 -6.90 2.65 -12.06
C HIS A 383 -6.34 4.07 -12.03
N LEU A 384 -5.05 4.24 -12.35
CA LEU A 384 -4.36 5.54 -12.39
C LEU A 384 -5.04 6.52 -13.35
N HIS A 385 -5.57 6.04 -14.49
CA HIS A 385 -6.35 6.87 -15.42
C HIS A 385 -7.69 7.36 -14.84
N ARG A 386 -8.35 6.56 -13.98
CA ARG A 386 -9.61 6.96 -13.32
C ARG A 386 -9.35 7.85 -12.11
N SER A 387 -8.25 7.63 -11.41
CA SER A 387 -7.89 8.32 -10.17
C SER A 387 -6.84 9.42 -10.37
N LYS A 388 -6.73 10.06 -11.54
CA LYS A 388 -5.59 10.94 -11.89
C LYS A 388 -5.31 12.05 -10.87
N VAL A 389 -6.36 12.62 -10.30
CA VAL A 389 -6.29 13.75 -9.35
C VAL A 389 -6.09 13.27 -7.91
N MET A 390 -6.34 11.99 -7.63
CA MET A 390 -6.25 11.44 -6.28
C MET A 390 -4.78 11.35 -5.85
N VAL A 391 -4.53 11.80 -4.62
CA VAL A 391 -3.28 11.58 -3.91
C VAL A 391 -3.41 10.29 -3.11
N SER A 392 -2.37 9.45 -3.13
CA SER A 392 -2.39 8.18 -2.39
C SER A 392 -2.58 8.43 -0.89
N PRO A 393 -3.43 7.65 -0.19
CA PRO A 393 -3.63 7.79 1.25
C PRO A 393 -2.34 7.69 2.05
N MET A 394 -1.40 6.81 1.64
CA MET A 394 -0.11 6.68 2.32
C MET A 394 0.72 7.95 2.20
N LEU A 395 0.67 8.63 1.05
CA LEU A 395 1.34 9.91 0.85
C LEU A 395 0.68 11.04 1.67
N VAL A 396 -0.64 11.05 1.78
CA VAL A 396 -1.37 12.00 2.64
C VAL A 396 -0.95 11.81 4.10
N ASP A 397 -0.89 10.57 4.58
CA ASP A 397 -0.47 10.26 5.94
C ASP A 397 0.98 10.66 6.20
N LEU A 398 1.88 10.39 5.24
CA LEU A 398 3.29 10.78 5.33
C LEU A 398 3.44 12.31 5.42
N ARG A 399 2.76 13.06 4.54
CA ARG A 399 2.78 14.53 4.55
C ARG A 399 2.20 15.13 5.83
N ALA A 400 1.28 14.41 6.49
CA ALA A 400 0.73 14.78 7.78
C ALA A 400 1.60 14.34 8.98
N GLY A 401 2.78 13.74 8.75
CA GLY A 401 3.67 13.22 9.80
C GLY A 401 3.09 12.01 10.55
N LYS A 402 2.11 11.31 9.98
CA LYS A 402 1.47 10.14 10.59
C LYS A 402 2.21 8.86 10.22
N ARG A 403 2.08 7.84 11.06
CA ARG A 403 2.58 6.48 10.75
C ARG A 403 1.83 5.92 9.54
N THR A 404 2.58 5.63 8.49
CA THR A 404 2.04 5.02 7.26
C THR A 404 1.69 3.54 7.51
N ALA A 405 0.82 3.01 6.66
CA ALA A 405 0.40 1.60 6.72
C ALA A 405 1.30 0.67 5.89
N VAL A 406 2.51 1.08 5.50
CA VAL A 406 3.39 0.36 4.56
C VAL A 406 3.63 -1.11 4.96
N ASP A 407 3.71 -1.39 6.25
CA ASP A 407 3.89 -2.74 6.78
C ASP A 407 2.77 -3.71 6.38
N PHE A 408 1.57 -3.21 6.14
CA PHE A 408 0.39 -4.01 5.79
C PHE A 408 0.16 -4.11 4.28
N TYR A 409 0.98 -3.42 3.47
CA TYR A 409 1.01 -3.49 2.02
C TYR A 409 2.29 -4.18 1.56
N THR A 410 3.33 -3.41 1.20
CA THR A 410 4.62 -3.93 0.76
C THR A 410 5.27 -4.80 1.84
N GLY A 411 5.14 -4.43 3.12
CA GLY A 411 5.67 -5.22 4.23
C GLY A 411 5.03 -6.61 4.35
N TYR A 412 3.74 -6.75 4.02
CA TYR A 412 3.07 -8.05 3.99
C TYR A 412 3.67 -8.97 2.93
N PHE A 413 3.92 -8.45 1.71
CA PHE A 413 4.56 -9.25 0.66
C PHE A 413 5.99 -9.66 1.03
N ILE A 414 6.78 -8.76 1.63
CA ILE A 414 8.13 -9.08 2.09
C ILE A 414 8.12 -10.16 3.18
N GLU A 415 7.21 -10.06 4.16
CA GLU A 415 7.08 -11.07 5.21
C GLU A 415 6.70 -12.44 4.61
N ARG A 416 5.79 -12.46 3.65
CA ARG A 416 5.43 -13.70 2.93
C ARG A 416 6.56 -14.24 2.06
N ALA A 417 7.32 -13.38 1.39
CA ALA A 417 8.48 -13.75 0.60
C ALA A 417 9.55 -14.40 1.48
N ASN A 418 9.82 -13.83 2.66
CA ASN A 418 10.76 -14.39 3.64
C ASN A 418 10.31 -15.76 4.14
N MET A 419 9.01 -15.96 4.39
CA MET A 419 8.46 -17.27 4.78
C MET A 419 8.60 -18.34 3.68
N LEU A 420 8.66 -17.92 2.42
CA LEU A 420 8.81 -18.78 1.24
C LEU A 420 10.26 -18.84 0.72
N GLU A 421 11.19 -18.14 1.37
CA GLU A 421 12.59 -17.99 0.95
C GLU A 421 12.77 -17.42 -0.48
N ILE A 422 11.86 -16.52 -0.89
CA ILE A 422 11.90 -15.86 -2.20
C ILE A 422 12.58 -14.48 -2.07
N PRO A 423 13.65 -14.18 -2.84
CA PRO A 423 14.27 -12.86 -2.81
C PRO A 423 13.37 -11.80 -3.50
N CYS A 424 13.16 -10.67 -2.83
CA CYS A 424 12.39 -9.53 -3.35
C CYS A 424 13.17 -8.20 -3.18
N PRO A 425 14.33 -8.05 -3.85
CA PRO A 425 15.22 -6.91 -3.66
C PRO A 425 14.58 -5.56 -3.96
N VAL A 426 13.71 -5.46 -4.97
CA VAL A 426 13.07 -4.19 -5.35
C VAL A 426 12.01 -3.81 -4.32
N ASN A 427 11.13 -4.74 -3.93
CA ASN A 427 10.14 -4.47 -2.88
C ASN A 427 10.82 -4.13 -1.55
N GLN A 428 11.92 -4.80 -1.20
CA GLN A 428 12.69 -4.52 0.01
C GLN A 428 13.37 -3.15 -0.04
N MET A 429 13.93 -2.76 -1.19
CA MET A 429 14.45 -1.40 -1.40
C MET A 429 13.35 -0.36 -1.19
N MET A 430 12.18 -0.55 -1.79
CA MET A 430 11.05 0.35 -1.63
C MET A 430 10.62 0.45 -0.17
N TYR A 431 10.47 -0.68 0.51
CA TYR A 431 10.12 -0.72 1.94
C TYR A 431 11.12 0.03 2.82
N ASN A 432 12.42 -0.19 2.62
CA ASN A 432 13.46 0.51 3.39
C ASN A 432 13.43 2.02 3.16
N LEU A 433 13.17 2.44 1.92
CA LEU A 433 12.99 3.84 1.57
C LEU A 433 11.79 4.46 2.33
N PHE A 434 10.66 3.75 2.42
CA PHE A 434 9.52 4.19 3.23
C PHE A 434 9.90 4.42 4.68
N THR A 435 10.52 3.43 5.31
CA THR A 435 10.90 3.48 6.73
C THR A 435 11.87 4.63 6.99
N ASN A 436 12.82 4.87 6.08
CA ASN A 436 13.79 5.95 6.20
C ASN A 436 13.16 7.34 5.98
N LEU A 437 12.22 7.47 5.04
CA LEU A 437 11.49 8.73 4.83
C LEU A 437 10.69 9.13 6.08
N ILE A 438 10.05 8.17 6.74
CA ILE A 438 9.34 8.40 8.00
C ILE A 438 10.30 8.90 9.08
N LEU A 439 11.48 8.31 9.20
CA LEU A 439 12.49 8.77 10.16
C LEU A 439 12.92 10.23 9.90
N ILE A 440 13.11 10.59 8.63
CA ILE A 440 13.49 11.96 8.22
C ILE A 440 12.40 12.97 8.57
N ASP A 441 11.12 12.64 8.36
CA ASP A 441 10.00 13.54 8.69
C ASP A 441 9.73 13.63 10.20
N THR A 442 10.10 12.62 10.99
CA THR A 442 9.99 12.65 12.47
C THR A 442 11.10 13.43 13.17
N LEU A 443 12.19 13.79 12.47
CA LEU A 443 13.28 14.57 13.03
C LEU A 443 12.91 16.04 13.16
N SER A 444 13.44 16.72 14.19
CA SER A 444 13.24 18.16 14.34
C SER A 444 13.75 18.91 13.10
N PRO A 445 13.20 20.08 12.73
CA PRO A 445 13.68 20.85 11.58
C PRO A 445 15.19 21.12 11.63
N ILE A 446 15.75 21.26 12.83
CA ILE A 446 17.19 21.48 13.08
C ILE A 446 18.00 20.20 12.77
N ASP A 447 17.49 19.02 13.14
CA ASP A 447 18.18 17.75 12.90
C ASP A 447 18.08 17.32 11.43
N GLN A 448 16.98 17.67 10.74
CA GLN A 448 16.87 17.54 9.28
C GLN A 448 17.95 18.37 8.56
N ILE A 449 18.20 19.62 9.02
CA ILE A 449 19.25 20.49 8.49
C ILE A 449 20.65 19.95 8.81
N LYS A 450 20.87 19.39 10.02
CA LYS A 450 22.15 18.77 10.41
C LYS A 450 22.47 17.51 9.59
N LEU A 451 21.49 16.64 9.33
CA LEU A 451 21.66 15.49 8.44
C LEU A 451 21.94 15.91 7.00
N GLN A 452 21.24 16.95 6.51
CA GLN A 452 21.52 17.52 5.19
C GLN A 452 22.93 18.09 5.08
N THR A 453 23.44 18.80 6.09
CA THR A 453 24.81 19.33 6.10
C THR A 453 25.88 18.25 6.24
N CYS A 454 25.61 17.17 7.00
CA CYS A 454 26.52 16.03 7.13
C CYS A 454 26.69 15.26 5.81
N VAL A 455 25.59 15.00 5.09
CA VAL A 455 25.61 14.27 3.81
C VAL A 455 26.18 15.13 2.67
N CYS A 456 25.92 16.45 2.67
CA CYS A 456 26.59 17.37 1.74
C CYS A 456 28.10 17.42 1.98
N ARG A 457 28.57 17.41 3.24
CA ARG A 457 30.01 17.35 3.56
C ARG A 457 30.66 16.05 3.07
N GLN A 458 30.01 14.90 3.27
CA GLN A 458 30.55 13.61 2.79
C GLN A 458 30.62 13.50 1.26
N ASN A 459 29.67 14.11 0.54
CA ASN A 459 29.70 14.16 -0.93
C ASN A 459 30.69 15.18 -1.50
N LEU A 460 30.99 16.27 -0.77
CA LEU A 460 32.01 17.24 -1.16
C LEU A 460 33.43 16.68 -0.95
N THR A 461 33.66 15.89 0.10
CA THR A 461 34.97 15.24 0.34
C THR A 461 35.34 14.16 -0.68
N MET A 462 34.38 13.62 -1.43
CA MET A 462 34.63 12.62 -2.48
C MET A 462 34.94 13.24 -3.85
N ASN A 463 34.62 14.52 -4.07
CA ASN A 463 34.63 15.10 -5.42
C ASN A 463 35.57 16.27 -5.65
N ASN A 464 36.30 16.79 -4.64
CA ASN A 464 37.34 17.80 -4.91
C ASN A 464 38.45 17.74 -3.84
N LYS A 465 39.68 17.41 -4.26
CA LYS A 465 40.87 18.04 -3.69
C LYS A 465 40.87 19.47 -4.24
N MET A 466 40.46 20.45 -3.44
CA MET A 466 40.68 21.87 -3.72
C MET A 466 41.19 22.55 -2.45
N ASP A 467 42.12 23.46 -2.67
CA ASP A 467 43.13 23.96 -1.73
C ASP A 467 42.59 24.70 -0.49
N ASP A 468 43.32 24.56 0.62
CA ASP A 468 42.96 25.01 1.98
C ASP A 468 42.92 26.54 2.20
N ASP A 469 43.15 27.37 1.18
CA ASP A 469 43.33 28.82 1.36
C ASP A 469 42.05 29.67 1.24
N GLU A 470 40.93 29.14 0.73
CA GLU A 470 39.67 29.90 0.61
C GLU A 470 38.75 29.80 1.84
N LEU A 471 39.01 28.88 2.77
CA LEU A 471 38.18 28.70 3.98
C LEU A 471 38.52 29.68 5.12
N ALA A 472 39.68 30.36 5.05
CA ALA A 472 40.11 31.29 6.10
C ALA A 472 39.52 32.70 5.98
N GLN A 473 39.03 33.12 4.80
CA GLN A 473 38.57 34.50 4.57
C GLN A 473 37.06 34.72 4.81
N ALA A 474 36.27 33.66 4.95
CA ALA A 474 34.83 33.77 5.23
C ALA A 474 34.48 33.90 6.73
N GLY A 475 35.47 33.77 7.63
CA GLY A 475 35.24 33.71 9.07
C GLY A 475 35.22 35.04 9.83
N ASN A 476 35.42 36.20 9.17
CA ASN A 476 35.76 37.43 9.90
C ASN A 476 35.00 38.69 9.50
N ARG A 477 33.71 38.58 9.18
CA ARG A 477 32.78 39.72 9.19
C ARG A 477 31.43 39.29 9.77
N ASN A 478 31.27 39.51 11.08
CA ASN A 478 30.05 40.06 11.71
C ASN A 478 30.18 39.98 13.23
N SER A 479 30.78 41.00 13.82
CA SER A 479 30.58 41.39 15.21
C SER A 479 29.95 42.79 15.21
N GLY A 480 28.68 42.88 15.56
CA GLY A 480 27.98 44.16 15.67
C GLY A 480 26.45 44.01 15.61
N GLN A 481 25.84 44.02 16.79
CA GLN A 481 24.51 44.56 17.15
C GLN A 481 23.46 44.81 16.05
N ASP A 482 22.29 44.16 16.16
CA ASP A 482 21.14 44.76 16.86
C ASP A 482 19.97 43.76 16.98
N ASP A 483 19.45 43.66 18.20
CA ASP A 483 18.24 42.93 18.58
C ASP A 483 16.99 43.73 18.18
N SER A 484 16.34 43.38 17.08
CA SER A 484 14.91 43.70 16.86
C SER A 484 14.29 42.91 15.70
N GLU A 485 13.17 42.25 16.01
CA GLU A 485 12.14 41.73 15.10
C GLU A 485 12.52 40.64 14.08
N VAL A 486 12.57 39.38 14.55
CA VAL A 486 12.35 38.23 13.67
C VAL A 486 10.84 38.09 13.41
N GLN A 487 10.36 38.74 12.34
CA GLN A 487 9.07 38.41 11.76
C GLN A 487 9.11 36.98 11.20
N TYR A 488 8.38 36.09 11.86
CA TYR A 488 8.08 34.74 11.41
C TYR A 488 7.33 34.80 10.06
N TYR A 489 7.99 34.41 8.96
CA TYR A 489 7.33 34.06 7.70
C TYR A 489 7.29 32.52 7.55
N PRO A 490 6.17 31.85 7.90
CA PRO A 490 6.15 30.39 8.06
C PRO A 490 5.87 29.60 6.77
N ILE A 491 5.83 30.22 5.58
CA ILE A 491 5.32 29.55 4.36
C ILE A 491 6.41 29.33 3.28
N ARG A 492 7.42 30.20 3.17
CA ARG A 492 8.47 30.07 2.14
C ARG A 492 9.54 29.02 2.46
N SER A 493 9.81 28.77 3.74
CA SER A 493 10.78 27.76 4.20
C SER A 493 10.32 26.33 3.93
N TYR A 494 9.03 26.04 4.09
CA TYR A 494 8.49 24.71 3.77
C TYR A 494 8.57 24.38 2.28
N LEU A 495 8.27 25.34 1.39
CA LEU A 495 8.42 25.14 -0.05
C LEU A 495 9.88 24.89 -0.46
N TYR A 496 10.84 25.58 0.16
CA TYR A 496 12.27 25.40 -0.15
C TYR A 496 12.83 24.07 0.38
N ILE A 497 12.42 23.66 1.60
CA ILE A 497 12.75 22.35 2.16
C ILE A 497 12.12 21.22 1.34
N PHE A 498 10.89 21.40 0.87
CA PHE A 498 10.19 20.44 0.01
C PHE A 498 10.86 20.33 -1.38
N TYR A 499 11.27 21.46 -1.97
CA TYR A 499 11.98 21.50 -3.25
C TYR A 499 13.38 20.86 -3.15
N LEU A 500 14.10 21.10 -2.06
CA LEU A 500 15.40 20.47 -1.78
C LEU A 500 15.28 18.99 -1.43
N LYS A 501 14.23 18.56 -0.70
CA LYS A 501 13.89 17.14 -0.50
C LYS A 501 13.63 16.44 -1.84
N LYS A 502 12.86 17.08 -2.73
CA LYS A 502 12.57 16.56 -4.08
C LYS A 502 13.82 16.47 -4.96
N LEU A 503 14.75 17.42 -4.86
CA LEU A 503 16.06 17.38 -5.52
C LEU A 503 16.99 16.30 -4.94
N PHE A 504 17.03 16.17 -3.61
CA PHE A 504 17.82 15.16 -2.91
C PHE A 504 17.33 13.75 -3.21
N LEU A 505 16.02 13.52 -3.13
CA LEU A 505 15.38 12.26 -3.49
C LEU A 505 15.65 11.93 -4.96
N ASN A 506 15.43 12.85 -5.91
CA ASN A 506 15.72 12.57 -7.33
C ASN A 506 17.21 12.24 -7.59
N LYS A 507 18.17 12.93 -6.96
CA LYS A 507 19.60 12.61 -7.11
C LYS A 507 19.99 11.30 -6.41
N PHE A 508 19.42 11.04 -5.23
CA PHE A 508 19.64 9.79 -4.49
C PHE A 508 19.02 8.59 -5.22
N TYR A 509 17.84 8.76 -5.82
CA TYR A 509 17.19 7.78 -6.69
C TYR A 509 18.00 7.52 -7.95
N PHE A 510 18.47 8.57 -8.64
CA PHE A 510 19.33 8.39 -9.81
C PHE A 510 20.60 7.63 -9.45
N TYR A 511 21.25 7.99 -8.35
CA TYR A 511 22.44 7.30 -7.85
C TYR A 511 22.18 5.84 -7.46
N PHE A 512 21.11 5.56 -6.72
CA PHE A 512 20.79 4.19 -6.31
C PHE A 512 20.35 3.33 -7.49
N PHE A 513 19.55 3.88 -8.40
CA PHE A 513 19.11 3.21 -9.62
C PHE A 513 20.29 2.94 -10.56
N GLU A 514 21.21 3.89 -10.76
CA GLU A 514 22.46 3.65 -11.47
C GLU A 514 23.29 2.57 -10.77
N LYS A 515 23.42 2.61 -9.44
CA LYS A 515 24.20 1.63 -8.70
C LYS A 515 23.60 0.22 -8.81
N TYR A 516 22.28 0.11 -8.77
CA TYR A 516 21.57 -1.16 -8.94
C TYR A 516 21.68 -1.67 -10.38
N ARG A 517 21.52 -0.78 -11.38
CA ARG A 517 21.74 -1.11 -12.78
C ARG A 517 23.18 -1.55 -13.04
N ASN A 518 24.16 -0.82 -12.52
CA ASN A 518 25.57 -1.15 -12.62
C ASN A 518 25.88 -2.49 -11.95
N ARG A 519 25.26 -2.79 -10.81
CA ARG A 519 25.42 -4.07 -10.13
C ARG A 519 24.82 -5.23 -10.94
N ASN A 520 23.61 -5.08 -11.48
CA ASN A 520 23.00 -6.10 -12.35
C ASN A 520 23.80 -6.28 -13.64
N GLU A 521 24.25 -5.19 -14.28
CA GLU A 521 25.11 -5.25 -15.45
C GLU A 521 26.46 -5.92 -15.12
N GLN A 522 27.02 -5.68 -13.93
CA GLN A 522 28.22 -6.37 -13.44
C GLN A 522 27.97 -7.85 -13.16
N GLU A 523 26.83 -8.23 -12.56
CA GLU A 523 26.48 -9.62 -12.29
C GLU A 523 26.26 -10.41 -13.60
N ILE A 524 25.57 -9.81 -14.58
CA ILE A 524 25.42 -10.38 -15.93
C ILE A 524 26.78 -10.48 -16.63
N ARG A 525 27.60 -9.43 -16.59
CA ARG A 525 28.96 -9.43 -17.14
C ARG A 525 29.82 -10.52 -16.50
N ASN A 526 29.81 -10.62 -15.18
CA ASN A 526 30.58 -11.62 -14.44
C ASN A 526 30.10 -13.04 -14.74
N SER A 527 28.79 -13.25 -14.91
CA SER A 527 28.23 -14.54 -15.32
C SER A 527 28.69 -14.94 -16.72
N ILE A 528 28.70 -14.00 -17.68
CA ILE A 528 29.18 -14.24 -19.05
C ILE A 528 30.68 -14.55 -19.04
N LEU A 529 31.47 -13.76 -18.30
CA LEU A 529 32.92 -13.95 -18.17
C LEU A 529 33.27 -15.30 -17.51
N ALA A 530 32.53 -15.72 -16.47
CA ALA A 530 32.72 -17.01 -15.82
C ALA A 530 32.42 -18.21 -16.74
N GLN A 531 31.57 -18.02 -17.75
CA GLN A 531 31.27 -19.07 -18.74
C GLN A 531 32.35 -19.19 -19.82
N ILE A 532 33.01 -18.08 -20.17
CA ILE A 532 33.99 -17.97 -21.26
C ILE A 532 35.44 -18.21 -20.80
N LEU A 533 35.78 -17.85 -19.55
CA LEU A 533 37.15 -17.91 -19.03
C LEU A 533 37.44 -19.22 -18.28
N GLU A 534 38.70 -19.65 -18.32
CA GLU A 534 39.25 -20.62 -17.37
C GLU A 534 39.62 -19.95 -16.03
N PRO A 535 39.67 -20.70 -14.91
CA PRO A 535 39.97 -20.13 -13.59
C PRO A 535 41.32 -19.39 -13.54
N GLU A 536 42.35 -19.91 -14.22
CA GLU A 536 43.67 -19.27 -14.29
C GLU A 536 43.63 -17.94 -15.07
N ALA A 537 42.80 -17.86 -16.13
CA ALA A 537 42.60 -16.65 -16.92
C ALA A 537 41.78 -15.60 -16.18
N ALA A 538 40.79 -16.02 -15.38
CA ALA A 538 40.01 -15.12 -14.52
C ALA A 538 40.87 -14.49 -13.41
N ASP A 539 41.73 -15.26 -12.76
CA ASP A 539 42.66 -14.77 -11.74
C ASP A 539 43.67 -13.77 -12.32
N ARG A 540 44.18 -14.04 -13.53
CA ARG A 540 45.06 -13.14 -14.29
C ARG A 540 44.36 -11.82 -14.59
N LEU A 541 43.12 -11.85 -15.06
CA LEU A 541 42.31 -10.66 -15.34
C LEU A 541 42.05 -9.86 -14.05
N GLY A 542 41.78 -10.55 -12.94
CA GLY A 542 41.65 -9.95 -11.61
C GLY A 542 42.91 -9.20 -11.17
N ARG A 543 44.10 -9.77 -11.37
CA ARG A 543 45.39 -9.10 -11.08
C ARG A 543 45.61 -7.88 -11.98
N VAL A 544 45.24 -7.95 -13.25
CA VAL A 544 45.34 -6.80 -14.18
C VAL A 544 44.40 -5.67 -13.76
N ARG A 545 43.18 -6.01 -13.30
CA ARG A 545 42.20 -5.05 -12.79
C ARG A 545 42.71 -4.29 -11.57
N LEU A 546 43.48 -4.95 -10.68
CA LEU A 546 44.12 -4.31 -9.53
C LEU A 546 45.17 -3.27 -9.93
N VAL A 547 45.87 -3.47 -11.05
CA VAL A 547 46.93 -2.56 -11.51
C VAL A 547 46.36 -1.42 -12.35
N LYS A 548 45.45 -1.72 -13.29
CA LYS A 548 44.76 -0.73 -14.13
C LYS A 548 43.37 -1.24 -14.54
N GLU A 549 42.34 -0.73 -13.88
CA GLU A 549 40.94 -1.13 -14.11
C GLU A 549 40.45 -0.85 -15.54
N THR A 550 40.87 0.27 -16.14
CA THR A 550 40.48 0.65 -17.51
C THR A 550 40.95 -0.35 -18.56
N ARG A 551 42.13 -0.96 -18.37
CA ARG A 551 42.66 -1.99 -19.28
C ARG A 551 41.91 -3.31 -19.15
N ALA A 552 41.52 -3.68 -17.94
CA ALA A 552 40.71 -4.88 -17.72
C ALA A 552 39.34 -4.74 -18.39
N GLN A 553 38.69 -3.58 -18.27
CA GLN A 553 37.38 -3.31 -18.89
C GLN A 553 37.41 -3.36 -20.44
N GLU A 554 38.46 -2.83 -21.07
CA GLU A 554 38.64 -2.91 -22.54
C GLU A 554 38.68 -4.36 -23.02
N ILE A 555 39.35 -5.24 -22.27
CA ILE A 555 39.50 -6.66 -22.60
C ILE A 555 38.22 -7.43 -22.31
N GLU A 556 37.56 -7.18 -21.18
CA GLU A 556 36.25 -7.75 -20.85
C GLU A 556 35.23 -7.45 -21.95
N ASN A 557 35.14 -6.20 -22.39
CA ASN A 557 34.22 -5.78 -23.45
C ASN A 557 34.54 -6.46 -24.80
N ARG A 558 35.83 -6.63 -25.13
CA ARG A 558 36.24 -7.35 -26.33
C ARG A 558 35.92 -8.84 -26.27
N LEU A 559 36.13 -9.49 -25.13
CA LEU A 559 35.77 -10.89 -24.90
C LEU A 559 34.27 -11.13 -24.96
N ILE A 560 33.47 -10.25 -24.36
CA ILE A 560 32.00 -10.31 -24.44
C ILE A 560 31.53 -10.15 -25.89
N THR A 561 32.13 -9.24 -26.66
CA THR A 561 31.79 -9.03 -28.07
C THR A 561 32.11 -10.25 -28.93
N LEU A 562 33.27 -10.90 -28.70
CA LEU A 562 33.66 -12.13 -29.38
C LEU A 562 32.78 -13.34 -29.01
N ALA A 563 32.23 -13.33 -27.80
CA ALA A 563 31.33 -14.39 -27.33
C ALA A 563 29.92 -14.21 -27.91
N GLN A 564 29.43 -12.98 -27.99
CA GLN A 564 28.16 -12.65 -28.62
C GLN A 564 28.18 -12.87 -30.15
N SER A 565 29.33 -12.68 -30.80
CA SER A 565 29.49 -12.97 -32.23
C SER A 565 29.67 -14.46 -32.56
N GLY A 566 29.71 -15.34 -31.55
CA GLY A 566 29.88 -16.78 -31.72
C GLY A 566 31.25 -17.22 -32.25
N GLN A 567 32.25 -16.33 -32.21
CA GLN A 567 33.61 -16.61 -32.70
C GLN A 567 34.45 -17.40 -31.70
N LEU A 568 34.03 -17.45 -30.43
CA LEU A 568 34.67 -18.25 -29.37
C LEU A 568 34.16 -19.69 -29.41
N ARG A 569 35.01 -20.60 -29.91
CA ARG A 569 34.71 -22.05 -29.99
C ARG A 569 35.14 -22.83 -28.74
N SER A 570 35.98 -22.25 -27.89
CA SER A 570 36.50 -22.86 -26.66
C SER A 570 36.64 -21.82 -25.55
N LYS A 571 36.78 -22.27 -24.30
CA LYS A 571 37.11 -21.39 -23.17
C LYS A 571 38.48 -20.74 -23.41
N VAL A 572 38.62 -19.50 -22.95
CA VAL A 572 39.83 -18.70 -23.14
C VAL A 572 40.84 -19.04 -22.04
N THR A 573 42.03 -19.46 -22.46
CA THR A 573 43.15 -19.82 -21.57
C THR A 573 43.99 -18.59 -21.19
N GLU A 574 44.83 -18.70 -20.16
CA GLU A 574 45.69 -17.60 -19.72
C GLU A 574 46.64 -17.10 -20.84
N GLN A 575 47.11 -18.01 -21.70
CA GLN A 575 48.02 -17.67 -22.80
C GLN A 575 47.33 -16.80 -23.86
N GLN A 576 46.10 -17.17 -24.25
CA GLN A 576 45.29 -16.38 -25.19
C GLN A 576 44.94 -15.00 -24.63
N LEU A 577 44.71 -14.90 -23.31
CA LEU A 577 44.48 -13.63 -22.63
C LEU A 577 45.73 -12.72 -22.67
N LYS A 578 46.94 -13.29 -22.59
CA LYS A 578 48.20 -12.53 -22.74
C LYS A 578 48.38 -11.98 -24.15
N GLU A 579 48.06 -12.76 -25.18
CA GLU A 579 48.14 -12.32 -26.56
C GLU A 579 47.19 -11.15 -26.84
N LEU A 580 45.95 -11.23 -26.30
CA LEU A 580 44.99 -10.13 -26.37
C LEU A 580 45.47 -8.88 -25.61
N LEU A 581 46.12 -9.05 -24.46
CA LEU A 581 46.77 -7.96 -23.71
C LEU A 581 47.88 -7.29 -24.53
N GLY A 582 48.67 -8.07 -25.27
CA GLY A 582 49.73 -7.58 -26.15
C GLY A 582 49.18 -6.76 -27.31
N ALA A 583 48.17 -7.29 -28.01
CA ALA A 583 47.54 -6.61 -29.16
C ALA A 583 46.89 -5.26 -28.79
N VAL A 584 46.30 -5.15 -27.59
CA VAL A 584 45.73 -3.88 -27.09
C VAL A 584 46.82 -2.88 -26.70
N ALA A 585 48.00 -3.34 -26.27
CA ALA A 585 49.13 -2.46 -25.95
C ALA A 585 49.76 -1.81 -27.19
N GLU A 586 49.92 -2.57 -28.28
CA GLU A 586 50.49 -2.07 -29.54
C GLU A 586 49.61 -1.01 -30.22
N THR A 587 48.28 -1.09 -30.06
CA THR A 587 47.35 -0.14 -30.71
C THR A 587 47.46 1.29 -30.15
N LYS A 588 47.95 1.47 -28.91
CA LYS A 588 48.05 2.79 -28.24
C LYS A 588 49.36 3.55 -28.51
N GLU A 589 50.41 2.90 -29.01
CA GLU A 589 51.71 3.58 -29.24
C GLU A 589 51.74 4.44 -30.53
N HIS A 590 50.74 4.30 -31.42
CA HIS A 590 50.73 4.98 -32.72
C HIS A 590 50.09 6.39 -32.74
N GLU A 591 49.58 6.91 -31.62
CA GLU A 591 49.01 8.27 -31.55
C GLU A 591 49.99 9.27 -30.93
N LYS A 592 51.01 9.70 -31.68
CA LYS A 592 51.88 10.84 -31.30
C LYS A 592 51.47 12.10 -32.07
N ILE A 593 50.79 13.03 -31.38
CA ILE A 593 50.32 14.31 -31.92
C ILE A 593 51.53 15.22 -32.24
N VAL A 594 51.68 15.60 -33.53
CA VAL A 594 52.68 16.59 -33.98
C VAL A 594 52.04 17.98 -33.97
N ILE A 595 52.51 18.86 -33.08
CA ILE A 595 52.03 20.25 -32.95
C ILE A 595 52.88 21.15 -33.87
N SER A 596 52.25 21.71 -34.91
CA SER A 596 52.82 22.81 -35.72
C SER A 596 52.25 24.15 -35.24
N ARG A 597 53.11 25.02 -34.71
CA ARG A 597 52.73 26.39 -34.33
C ARG A 597 52.84 27.32 -35.54
N ARG A 598 51.72 27.89 -36.00
CA ARG A 598 51.74 29.12 -36.83
C ARG A 598 51.60 30.34 -35.91
N LYS A 599 52.48 31.33 -36.14
CA LYS A 599 52.49 32.65 -35.50
C LYS A 599 51.18 33.40 -35.78
N GLY A 600 50.64 34.04 -34.75
CA GLY A 600 49.43 34.86 -34.81
C GLY A 600 49.63 36.20 -35.49
N GLN A 601 48.56 36.68 -36.11
CA GLN A 601 48.36 38.05 -36.55
C GLN A 601 46.87 38.36 -36.30
N TRP A 602 46.60 39.33 -35.42
CA TRP A 602 45.27 39.83 -35.12
C TRP A 602 44.98 41.02 -36.06
N PRO A 603 43.79 41.10 -36.68
CA PRO A 603 43.22 42.37 -37.11
C PRO A 603 42.15 42.79 -36.11
N ASP A 604 42.36 43.94 -35.50
CA ASP A 604 41.32 44.75 -34.88
C ASP A 604 40.41 45.30 -35.99
N GLU A 605 39.11 45.05 -35.92
CA GLU A 605 38.10 45.98 -36.45
C GLU A 605 36.74 45.68 -35.82
N ILE A 606 36.22 46.73 -35.20
CA ILE A 606 34.94 46.91 -34.54
C ILE A 606 33.95 47.35 -35.62
N ASP A 607 32.78 46.73 -35.71
CA ASP A 607 31.45 47.34 -35.95
C ASP A 607 30.43 46.24 -36.31
N ASP A 608 29.15 46.53 -36.07
CA ASP A 608 27.94 45.73 -36.36
C ASP A 608 27.33 44.93 -35.19
N LEU A 609 27.04 45.67 -34.12
CA LEU A 609 25.88 45.44 -33.25
C LEU A 609 24.67 46.18 -33.85
N GLU A 610 23.96 45.60 -34.84
CA GLU A 610 22.63 46.09 -35.23
C GLU A 610 21.80 45.11 -36.10
N GLU A 611 21.59 43.86 -35.65
CA GLU A 611 20.46 43.07 -36.18
C GLU A 611 20.09 41.96 -35.19
N PHE A 612 19.14 42.22 -34.29
CA PHE A 612 18.14 41.27 -33.75
C PHE A 612 17.31 42.02 -32.68
N MET A 613 16.35 42.80 -33.18
CA MET A 613 15.06 42.96 -32.51
C MET A 613 14.28 41.65 -32.61
#